data_AF-A0A1Y2CJH9-F1
#
_entry.id   AF-A0A1Y2CJH9-F1
#
_cell.length_a   1.000
_cell.length_b   1.000
_cell.length_c   1.000
_cell.angle_alpha   90.00
_cell.angle_beta   90.00
_cell.angle_gamma   90.00
#
_symmetry.space_group_name_H-M   'P 1'
#
loop_
_entity.id
_entity.type
_entity.pdbx_description
1 polymer ?
#
loop_
_entity_poly.entity_id
_entity_poly.type
_entity_poly.pdbx_seq_one_letter_code
_entity_poly.pdbx_strand_id
1 'polypeptide(L)'
;QYHIRREEVKVTALDLLNTNVPGGITEAGVRSNCMALLHYCANWVGGLGCVPVDFMMEDAATAEISRCQLWSWVYHGSSTVEGKKITTTYVDKILDEETAKCKKTGLDSKRVDLSARYLKEQIRQKAVSDFLTSDLT
;
A
#
# COMPACT_ATOMS: atom_id res chain seq x y z
N GLN A 1 -23.69 -20.72 6.61
CA GLN A 1 -24.83 -20.83 5.66
C GLN A 1 -24.50 -21.73 4.46
N TYR A 2 -24.00 -22.95 4.70
CA TYR A 2 -23.53 -23.82 3.60
C TYR A 2 -24.61 -24.25 2.59
N HIS A 3 -25.89 -24.15 2.96
CA HIS A 3 -27.03 -24.47 2.07
C HIS A 3 -27.40 -23.34 1.11
N ILE A 4 -26.87 -22.12 1.28
CA ILE A 4 -27.18 -20.99 0.40
C ILE A 4 -26.09 -20.88 -0.67
N ARG A 5 -26.34 -21.48 -1.83
CA ARG A 5 -25.36 -21.59 -2.93
C ARG A 5 -25.37 -20.44 -3.93
N ARG A 6 -26.40 -19.58 -3.91
CA ARG A 6 -26.58 -18.46 -4.85
C ARG A 6 -26.57 -18.88 -6.33
N GLU A 7 -27.26 -19.97 -6.68
CA GLU A 7 -27.28 -20.55 -8.04
C GLU A 7 -27.87 -19.60 -9.10
N GLU A 8 -28.61 -18.57 -8.67
CA GLU A 8 -29.11 -17.51 -9.53
C GLU A 8 -28.02 -16.54 -10.02
N VAL A 9 -26.87 -16.48 -9.33
CA VAL A 9 -25.75 -15.62 -9.71
C VAL A 9 -24.87 -16.34 -10.72
N LYS A 10 -24.80 -15.80 -11.95
CA LYS A 10 -23.93 -16.30 -13.01
C LYS A 10 -22.74 -15.36 -13.15
N VAL A 11 -21.56 -15.80 -12.73
CA VAL A 11 -20.30 -15.03 -12.84
C VAL A 11 -19.50 -15.56 -14.02
N THR A 12 -19.08 -14.68 -14.91
CA THR A 12 -18.20 -14.98 -16.04
C THR A 12 -16.76 -14.57 -15.72
N ALA A 13 -15.80 -15.04 -16.52
CA ALA A 13 -14.41 -14.60 -16.39
C ALA A 13 -14.25 -13.09 -16.61
N LEU A 14 -15.08 -12.48 -17.48
CA LEU A 14 -15.04 -11.03 -17.73
C LEU A 14 -15.51 -10.22 -16.52
N ASP A 15 -16.46 -10.74 -15.75
CA ASP A 15 -16.92 -10.07 -14.52
C ASP A 15 -15.80 -10.00 -13.48
N LEU A 16 -14.96 -11.04 -13.39
CA LEU A 16 -13.82 -11.10 -12.47
C LEU A 16 -12.62 -10.24 -12.91
N LEU A 17 -12.49 -9.99 -14.22
CA LEU A 17 -11.39 -9.21 -14.81
C LEU A 17 -11.76 -7.74 -15.08
N ASN A 18 -12.98 -7.34 -14.75
CA ASN A 18 -13.45 -5.97 -14.98
C ASN A 18 -12.71 -4.99 -14.07
N THR A 19 -11.87 -4.13 -14.65
CA THR A 19 -11.11 -3.10 -13.94
C THR A 19 -11.86 -1.77 -13.77
N ASN A 20 -13.12 -1.69 -14.22
CA ASN A 20 -13.95 -0.50 -14.05
C ASN A 20 -14.46 -0.41 -12.61
N VAL A 21 -13.68 0.26 -11.77
CA VAL A 21 -14.02 0.51 -10.37
C VAL A 21 -14.41 1.98 -10.21
N PRO A 22 -15.59 2.29 -9.65
CA PRO A 22 -16.00 3.67 -9.41
C PRO A 22 -15.05 4.34 -8.42
N GLY A 23 -14.76 5.62 -8.66
CA GLY A 23 -13.85 6.42 -7.84
C GLY A 23 -12.62 6.87 -8.63
N GLY A 24 -11.58 7.28 -7.92
CA GLY A 24 -10.35 7.75 -8.52
C GLY A 24 -9.24 7.87 -7.49
N ILE A 25 -8.01 8.04 -7.98
CA ILE A 25 -6.83 8.15 -7.14
C ILE A 25 -6.80 9.56 -6.54
N THR A 26 -6.62 9.69 -5.23
CA THR A 26 -6.51 10.99 -4.54
C THR A 26 -5.16 11.10 -3.85
N GLU A 27 -4.68 12.32 -3.60
CA GLU A 27 -3.46 12.50 -2.78
C GLU A 27 -3.65 11.90 -1.37
N ALA A 28 -4.86 11.96 -0.81
CA ALA A 28 -5.19 11.32 0.47
C ALA A 28 -5.01 9.79 0.41
N GLY A 29 -5.42 9.14 -0.69
CA GLY A 29 -5.19 7.71 -0.90
C GLY A 29 -3.70 7.36 -1.02
N VAL A 30 -2.91 8.18 -1.73
CA VAL A 30 -1.45 8.03 -1.80
C VAL A 30 -0.82 8.12 -0.41
N ARG A 31 -1.22 9.11 0.39
CA ARG A 31 -0.74 9.28 1.78
C ARG A 31 -1.13 8.11 2.67
N SER A 32 -2.38 7.66 2.58
CA SER A 32 -2.89 6.51 3.35
C SER A 32 -2.10 5.24 3.05
N ASN A 33 -1.80 4.96 1.78
CA ASN A 33 -0.95 3.83 1.40
C ASN A 33 0.48 3.94 1.97
N CYS A 34 1.10 5.12 1.90
CA CYS A 34 2.42 5.33 2.52
C CYS A 34 2.38 5.11 4.03
N MET A 35 1.38 5.64 4.71
CA MET A 35 1.21 5.51 6.16
C MET A 35 0.99 4.06 6.59
N ALA A 36 0.04 3.36 5.96
CA ALA A 36 -0.27 1.97 6.28
C ALA A 36 0.97 1.07 6.13
N LEU A 37 1.71 1.24 5.03
CA LEU A 37 2.94 0.50 4.79
C LEU A 37 4.03 0.81 5.82
N LEU A 38 4.28 2.10 6.11
CA LEU A 38 5.30 2.49 7.10
C LEU A 38 4.99 1.90 8.48
N HIS A 39 3.74 2.01 8.92
CA HIS A 39 3.30 1.48 10.21
C HIS A 39 3.42 -0.04 10.27
N TYR A 40 2.93 -0.74 9.25
CA TYR A 40 3.00 -2.20 9.22
C TYR A 40 4.44 -2.69 9.16
N CYS A 41 5.23 -2.24 8.19
CA CYS A 41 6.60 -2.70 7.99
C CYS A 41 7.51 -2.40 9.19
N ALA A 42 7.35 -1.24 9.84
CA ALA A 42 8.15 -0.91 11.02
C ALA A 42 7.86 -1.83 12.22
N ASN A 43 6.62 -2.30 12.38
CA ASN A 43 6.24 -3.27 13.39
C ASN A 43 6.64 -4.70 13.01
N TRP A 44 6.48 -5.08 11.73
CA TRP A 44 6.86 -6.39 11.20
C TRP A 44 8.34 -6.69 11.45
N VAL A 45 9.22 -5.74 11.11
CA VAL A 45 10.67 -5.84 11.38
C VAL A 45 10.97 -5.91 12.89
N GLY A 46 10.06 -5.39 13.72
CA GLY A 46 10.09 -5.54 15.17
C GLY A 46 9.57 -6.87 15.72
N GLY A 47 9.14 -7.79 14.85
CA GLY A 47 8.56 -9.08 15.22
C GLY A 47 7.05 -9.04 15.51
N LEU A 48 6.37 -7.92 15.22
CA LEU A 48 4.93 -7.77 15.42
C LEU A 48 4.20 -7.73 14.08
N GLY A 49 3.53 -8.83 13.73
CA GLY A 49 2.79 -8.96 12.46
C GLY A 49 1.31 -8.61 12.51
N CYS A 50 0.79 -8.23 13.68
CA CYS A 50 -0.60 -7.85 13.93
C CYS A 50 -0.59 -6.47 14.57
N VAL A 51 -0.93 -5.43 13.81
CA VAL A 51 -0.59 -4.05 14.15
C VAL A 51 -1.85 -3.20 14.22
N PRO A 52 -2.18 -2.60 15.38
CA PRO A 52 -3.23 -1.60 15.42
C PRO A 52 -2.74 -0.30 14.76
N VAL A 53 -3.38 0.11 13.66
CA VAL A 53 -3.13 1.38 12.97
C VAL A 53 -4.47 2.09 12.81
N ASP A 54 -4.60 3.32 13.32
CA ASP A 54 -5.82 4.12 13.25
C ASP A 54 -7.11 3.36 13.62
N PHE A 55 -7.06 2.61 14.72
CA PHE A 55 -8.16 1.76 15.23
C PHE A 55 -8.54 0.57 14.34
N MET A 56 -7.83 0.35 13.22
CA MET A 56 -7.94 -0.85 12.38
C MET A 56 -6.82 -1.83 12.73
N MET A 57 -7.09 -3.13 12.55
CA MET A 57 -6.10 -4.17 12.72
C MET A 57 -5.48 -4.47 11.36
N GLU A 58 -4.25 -4.03 11.16
CA GLU A 58 -3.53 -4.21 9.91
C GLU A 58 -2.68 -5.47 9.95
N ASP A 59 -2.70 -6.19 8.83
CA ASP A 59 -1.86 -7.35 8.56
C ASP A 59 -1.01 -7.13 7.30
N ALA A 60 -0.32 -8.19 6.85
CA ALA A 60 0.55 -8.11 5.69
C ALA A 60 -0.19 -7.70 4.42
N ALA A 61 -1.45 -8.11 4.25
CA ALA A 61 -2.20 -7.86 3.03
C ALA A 61 -2.46 -6.35 2.82
N THR A 62 -2.66 -5.58 3.89
CA THR A 62 -2.80 -4.12 3.81
C THR A 62 -1.52 -3.46 3.31
N ALA A 63 -0.37 -3.87 3.84
CA ALA A 63 0.91 -3.33 3.40
C ALA A 63 1.21 -3.75 1.94
N GLU A 64 0.84 -4.97 1.55
CA GLU A 64 0.99 -5.44 0.16
C GLU A 64 0.16 -4.62 -0.81
N ILE A 65 -1.15 -4.45 -0.56
CA ILE A 65 -1.99 -3.68 -1.48
C ILE A 65 -1.52 -2.22 -1.54
N SER A 66 -1.08 -1.64 -0.42
CA SER A 66 -0.53 -0.28 -0.37
C SER A 66 0.71 -0.14 -1.26
N ARG A 67 1.68 -1.06 -1.13
CA ARG A 67 2.90 -1.08 -1.95
C ARG A 67 2.58 -1.27 -3.44
N CYS A 68 1.74 -2.26 -3.75
CA CYS A 68 1.37 -2.64 -5.11
C CYS A 68 0.61 -1.52 -5.82
N GLN A 69 -0.29 -0.81 -5.12
CA GLN A 69 -0.99 0.34 -5.68
C GLN A 69 -0.04 1.50 -5.98
N LEU A 70 0.84 1.86 -5.04
CA LEU A 70 1.83 2.93 -5.24
C LEU A 70 2.75 2.60 -6.42
N TRP A 71 3.25 1.37 -6.50
CA TRP A 71 4.05 0.90 -7.63
C TRP A 71 3.27 0.98 -8.95
N SER A 72 2.05 0.45 -8.98
CA SER A 72 1.20 0.41 -10.18
C SER A 72 0.92 1.82 -10.72
N TRP A 73 0.57 2.76 -9.83
CA TRP A 73 0.31 4.15 -10.22
C TRP A 73 1.54 4.86 -10.78
N VAL A 74 2.72 4.61 -10.20
CA VAL A 74 3.99 5.13 -10.73
C VAL A 74 4.32 4.48 -12.08
N TYR A 75 4.23 3.15 -12.18
CA TYR A 75 4.60 2.38 -13.35
C TYR A 75 3.73 2.72 -14.57
N HIS A 76 2.42 2.83 -14.38
CA HIS A 76 1.48 3.19 -15.44
C HIS A 76 1.35 4.71 -15.64
N GLY A 77 2.06 5.53 -14.85
CA GLY A 77 2.03 6.98 -14.96
C GLY A 77 0.65 7.59 -14.71
N SER A 78 -0.11 7.00 -13.78
CA SER A 78 -1.44 7.43 -13.39
C SER A 78 -1.44 8.85 -12.81
N SER A 79 -2.60 9.48 -12.78
CA SER A 79 -2.80 10.80 -12.17
C SER A 79 -3.87 10.74 -11.08
N THR A 80 -3.75 11.62 -10.11
CA THR A 80 -4.83 11.84 -9.16
C THR A 80 -6.03 12.50 -9.85
N VAL A 81 -7.20 12.49 -9.20
CA VAL A 81 -8.42 13.17 -9.68
C VAL A 81 -8.23 14.68 -9.83
N GLU A 82 -7.29 15.26 -9.09
CA GLU A 82 -6.87 16.67 -9.22
C GLU A 82 -5.89 16.92 -10.39
N GLY A 83 -5.58 15.88 -11.19
CA GLY A 83 -4.72 15.97 -12.36
C GLY A 83 -3.22 15.88 -12.06
N LYS A 84 -2.84 15.54 -10.83
CA LYS A 84 -1.43 15.45 -10.43
C LYS A 84 -0.85 14.10 -10.83
N LYS A 85 0.19 14.11 -11.68
CA LYS A 85 0.85 12.88 -12.11
C LYS A 85 1.57 12.19 -10.95
N ILE A 86 1.38 10.89 -10.82
CA ILE A 86 1.99 10.07 -9.78
C ILE A 86 3.35 9.60 -10.27
N THR A 87 4.40 10.35 -9.92
CA THR A 87 5.80 10.03 -10.23
C THR A 87 6.53 9.51 -8.99
N THR A 88 7.69 8.88 -9.18
CA THR A 88 8.56 8.49 -8.06
C THR A 88 8.88 9.65 -7.13
N THR A 89 9.24 10.81 -7.70
CA THR A 89 9.52 12.03 -6.91
C THR A 89 8.31 12.53 -6.14
N TYR A 90 7.11 12.39 -6.70
CA TYR A 90 5.88 12.79 -6.00
C TYR A 90 5.60 11.86 -4.81
N VAL A 91 5.72 10.54 -5.01
CA VAL A 91 5.56 9.56 -3.93
C VAL A 91 6.65 9.72 -2.88
N ASP A 92 7.91 9.94 -3.27
CA ASP A 92 9.02 10.15 -2.33
C ASP A 92 8.75 11.34 -1.41
N LYS A 93 8.27 12.47 -1.97
CA LYS A 93 7.92 13.66 -1.19
C LYS A 93 6.86 13.33 -0.12
N ILE A 94 5.79 12.67 -0.53
CA ILE A 94 4.72 12.27 0.38
C ILE A 94 5.27 11.30 1.43
N LEU A 95 6.06 10.32 1.01
CA LEU A 95 6.66 9.33 1.90
C LEU A 95 7.54 9.98 2.96
N ASP A 96 8.36 10.97 2.59
CA ASP A 96 9.20 11.70 3.55
C ASP A 96 8.37 12.46 4.59
N GLU A 97 7.26 13.08 4.16
CA GLU A 97 6.31 13.74 5.05
C GLU A 97 5.63 12.74 6.01
N GLU A 98 5.17 11.59 5.50
CA GLU A 98 4.54 10.55 6.31
C GLU A 98 5.54 9.83 7.23
N THR A 99 6.79 9.63 6.80
CA THR A 99 7.88 9.13 7.64
C THR A 99 8.13 10.04 8.83
N ALA A 100 8.18 11.36 8.60
CA ALA A 100 8.37 12.33 9.68
C ALA A 100 7.20 12.33 10.69
N LYS A 101 5.96 12.09 10.23
CA LYS A 101 4.80 11.92 11.12
C LYS A 101 4.84 10.60 11.87
N CYS A 102 5.14 9.51 11.19
CA CYS A 102 5.21 8.15 11.74
C CYS A 102 6.25 8.05 12.88
N LYS A 103 7.41 8.71 12.75
CA LYS A 103 8.40 8.78 13.84
C LYS A 103 7.90 9.45 15.12
N LYS A 104 6.83 10.28 15.05
CA LYS A 104 6.24 10.94 16.22
C LYS A 104 5.22 10.07 16.96
N THR A 105 4.85 8.90 16.42
CA THR A 105 3.87 8.00 17.04
C THR A 105 4.48 7.05 18.08
N GLY A 106 5.79 7.11 18.29
CA GLY A 106 6.52 6.23 19.22
C GLY A 106 7.10 4.96 18.56
N LEU A 107 6.94 4.80 17.24
CA LEU A 107 7.62 3.73 16.50
C LEU A 107 9.13 3.96 16.46
N ASP A 108 9.88 2.84 16.43
CA ASP A 108 11.34 2.89 16.32
C ASP A 108 11.76 3.60 15.03
N SER A 109 12.47 4.72 15.16
CA SER A 109 12.81 5.58 14.03
C SER A 109 13.67 4.88 12.97
N LYS A 110 14.55 3.94 13.36
CA LYS A 110 15.40 3.22 12.42
C LYS A 110 14.57 2.24 11.58
N ARG A 111 13.56 1.61 12.19
CA ARG A 111 12.63 0.72 11.48
C ARG A 111 11.74 1.49 10.53
N VAL A 112 11.25 2.67 10.93
CA VAL A 112 10.50 3.56 10.01
C VAL A 112 11.38 3.99 8.83
N ASP A 113 12.64 4.34 9.06
CA ASP A 113 13.59 4.69 8.00
C ASP A 113 13.89 3.52 7.06
N LEU A 114 14.01 2.31 7.60
CA LEU A 114 14.15 1.09 6.79
C LEU A 114 12.92 0.89 5.89
N SER A 115 11.71 0.97 6.44
CA SER A 115 10.45 0.84 5.69
C SER A 115 10.33 1.89 4.58
N ALA A 116 10.74 3.14 4.87
CA ALA A 116 10.75 4.21 3.87
C ALA A 116 11.72 3.91 2.73
N ARG A 117 12.96 3.49 3.04
CA ARG A 117 13.94 3.09 2.02
C ARG A 117 13.45 1.93 1.17
N TYR A 118 12.90 0.90 1.80
CA TYR A 118 12.28 -0.24 1.13
C TYR A 118 11.22 0.20 0.12
N LEU A 119 10.25 1.04 0.52
CA LEU A 119 9.21 1.50 -0.40
C LEU A 119 9.78 2.33 -1.55
N LYS A 120 10.76 3.21 -1.30
CA LYS A 120 11.44 3.98 -2.36
C LYS A 120 12.08 3.06 -3.40
N GLU A 121 12.71 1.98 -2.98
CA GLU A 121 13.31 0.99 -3.89
C GLU A 121 12.23 0.22 -4.68
N GLN A 122 11.14 -0.17 -4.02
CA GLN A 122 10.08 -0.98 -4.61
C GLN A 122 9.31 -0.25 -5.71
N ILE A 123 8.93 1.02 -5.51
CA ILE A 123 8.17 1.79 -6.53
C ILE A 123 8.97 2.07 -7.81
N ARG A 124 10.27 1.82 -7.80
CA ARG A 124 11.19 2.01 -8.95
C ARG A 124 11.44 0.71 -9.73
N GLN A 125 10.99 -0.43 -9.22
CA GLN A 125 11.26 -1.72 -9.86
C GLN A 125 10.50 -1.87 -11.18
N LYS A 126 11.08 -2.63 -12.12
CA LYS A 126 10.42 -2.96 -13.41
C LYS A 126 9.22 -3.88 -13.24
N ALA A 127 9.22 -4.68 -12.18
CA ALA A 127 8.14 -5.57 -11.78
C ALA A 127 7.99 -5.45 -10.27
N VAL A 128 6.76 -5.55 -9.78
CA VAL A 128 6.47 -5.64 -8.35
C VAL A 128 7.05 -6.96 -7.81
N SER A 129 7.76 -6.91 -6.69
CA SER A 129 8.16 -8.15 -6.01
C SER A 129 6.93 -8.92 -5.52
N ASP A 130 7.02 -10.25 -5.53
CA ASP A 130 5.93 -11.17 -5.19
C ASP A 130 5.41 -10.94 -3.77
N PHE A 131 6.33 -10.82 -2.78
CA PHE A 131 5.96 -10.66 -1.37
C PHE A 131 6.92 -9.77 -0.61
N LEU A 132 6.40 -8.73 0.04
CA LEU A 132 7.17 -7.86 0.93
C LEU A 132 7.83 -8.63 2.07
N THR A 133 7.21 -9.73 2.52
CA THR A 133 7.72 -10.55 3.62
C THR A 133 9.00 -11.31 3.28
N SER A 134 9.31 -11.42 1.99
CA SER A 134 10.56 -12.04 1.50
C SER A 134 11.68 -10.99 1.32
N ASP A 135 11.30 -9.76 0.96
CA ASP A 135 12.24 -8.68 0.63
C ASP A 135 12.60 -7.78 1.82
N LEU A 136 11.67 -7.64 2.78
CA LEU A 136 11.80 -6.72 3.90
C LEU A 136 12.70 -7.33 4.98
N THR A 137 14.01 -7.15 4.81
CA THR A 137 15.07 -7.61 5.73
C THR A 137 15.90 -6.46 6.28
#